data_AF-A0A7Y0AI75-F1
#
_entry.id   AF-A0A7Y0AI75-F1
#
_cell.length_a   1.000
_cell.length_b   1.000
_cell.length_c   1.000
_cell.angle_alpha   90.00
_cell.angle_beta   90.00
_cell.angle_gamma   90.00
#
_symmetry.space_group_name_H-M   'P 1'
#
loop_
_entity.id
_entity.type
_entity.pdbx_description
1 polymer ?
#
loop_
_entity_poly.entity_id
_entity_poly.type
_entity_poly.pdbx_seq_one_letter_code
_entity_poly.pdbx_strand_id
1 'polypeptide(L)'
;MMRFAFGPRNYRLMWAGLAVLAVGFITMTLDGAQYGEGFLGLTLGPILLFIGFLLEFAAILVPSDAPVIDPTAHVAPPATAAAAMPVAAPAAPRPTPPPAKPTYKRP
;
A
#
# COMPACT_ATOMS: atom_id res chain seq x y z
N MET A 1 11.31 -2.25 -14.77
CA MET A 1 11.18 -2.70 -13.37
C MET A 1 9.98 -3.64 -13.27
N MET A 2 10.19 -4.90 -12.83
CA MET A 2 9.08 -5.79 -12.47
C MET A 2 8.43 -5.28 -11.19
N ARG A 3 7.18 -4.81 -11.28
CA ARG A 3 6.35 -4.50 -10.11
C ARG A 3 5.72 -5.79 -9.61
N PHE A 4 5.90 -6.11 -8.34
CA PHE A 4 5.18 -7.22 -7.72
C PHE A 4 3.78 -6.75 -7.33
N ALA A 5 2.78 -7.59 -7.58
CA ALA A 5 1.36 -7.27 -7.33
C ALA A 5 1.03 -7.16 -5.82
N PHE A 6 1.87 -7.72 -4.95
CA PHE A 6 1.64 -7.79 -3.51
C PHE A 6 2.91 -7.49 -2.71
N GLY A 7 2.75 -7.00 -1.48
CA GLY A 7 3.87 -6.76 -0.57
C GLY A 7 4.47 -8.06 -0.01
N PRO A 8 5.70 -8.01 0.56
CA PRO A 8 6.41 -9.18 1.08
C PRO A 8 5.69 -9.88 2.24
N ARG A 9 4.74 -9.22 2.89
CA ARG A 9 3.89 -9.81 3.94
C ARG A 9 2.79 -10.69 3.35
N ASN A 10 2.08 -10.25 2.30
CA ASN A 10 1.07 -11.08 1.63
C ASN A 10 1.69 -12.30 0.96
N TYR A 11 2.92 -12.19 0.44
CA TYR A 11 3.60 -13.33 -0.17
C TYR A 11 3.82 -14.48 0.83
N ARG A 12 4.15 -14.17 2.08
CA ARG A 12 4.24 -15.17 3.16
C ARG A 12 2.88 -15.80 3.48
N LEU A 13 1.80 -15.03 3.39
CA LEU A 13 0.43 -15.50 3.60
C LEU A 13 -0.01 -16.46 2.49
N MET A 14 0.34 -16.19 1.23
CA MET A 14 0.12 -17.12 0.11
C MET A 14 0.87 -18.43 0.32
N TRP A 15 2.14 -18.39 0.73
CA TRP A 15 2.87 -19.63 1.03
C TRP A 15 2.22 -20.44 2.17
N ALA A 16 1.68 -19.76 3.17
CA ALA A 16 0.94 -20.41 4.24
C ALA A 16 -0.38 -21.02 3.73
N GLY A 17 -1.14 -20.30 2.89
CA GLY A 17 -2.36 -20.81 2.25
C GLY A 17 -2.09 -22.06 1.44
N LEU A 18 -1.08 -22.01 0.56
CA LEU A 18 -0.65 -23.13 -0.27
C LEU A 18 -0.23 -24.35 0.56
N ALA A 19 0.49 -24.13 1.67
CA ALA A 19 0.86 -25.20 2.59
C ALA A 19 -0.39 -25.86 3.21
N VAL A 20 -1.39 -25.07 3.62
CA VAL A 20 -2.64 -25.59 4.19
C VAL A 20 -3.44 -26.38 3.14
N LEU A 21 -3.52 -25.89 1.91
CA LEU A 21 -4.13 -26.60 0.79
C LEU A 21 -3.44 -27.94 0.54
N ALA A 22 -2.10 -27.94 0.48
CA ALA A 22 -1.32 -29.16 0.31
C ALA A 22 -1.59 -30.17 1.44
N VAL A 23 -1.63 -29.71 2.70
CA VAL A 23 -1.98 -30.58 3.84
C VAL A 23 -3.40 -31.15 3.70
N GLY A 24 -4.38 -30.36 3.22
CA GLY A 24 -5.75 -30.84 2.96
C GLY A 24 -5.80 -31.97 1.94
N PHE A 25 -5.12 -31.81 0.80
CA PHE A 25 -5.01 -32.86 -0.22
C PHE A 25 -4.26 -34.08 0.26
N ILE A 26 -3.14 -33.89 0.97
CA ILE A 26 -2.35 -34.98 1.55
C ILE A 26 -3.21 -35.77 2.54
N THR A 27 -3.98 -35.09 3.39
CA THR A 27 -4.87 -35.74 4.37
C THR A 27 -5.91 -36.62 3.71
N MET A 28 -6.53 -36.19 2.60
CA MET A 28 -7.43 -37.04 1.81
C MET A 28 -6.72 -38.25 1.20
N THR A 29 -5.46 -38.08 0.79
CA THR A 29 -4.68 -39.15 0.16
C THR A 29 -4.21 -40.20 1.17
N LEU A 30 -3.98 -39.79 2.43
CA LEU A 30 -3.64 -40.72 3.51
C LEU A 30 -4.88 -41.42 4.11
N ASP A 31 -6.10 -41.00 3.75
CA ASP A 31 -7.30 -41.66 4.24
C ASP A 31 -7.39 -43.08 3.66
N GLY A 32 -7.22 -44.08 4.53
CA GLY A 32 -7.20 -45.50 4.13
C GLY A 32 -8.57 -46.09 3.86
N ALA A 33 -9.64 -45.31 4.00
CA ALA A 33 -11.00 -45.73 3.66
C ALA A 33 -11.17 -45.82 2.14
N GLN A 34 -11.89 -46.85 1.68
CA GLN A 34 -12.33 -46.94 0.28
C GLN A 34 -13.10 -45.67 -0.08
N TYR A 35 -12.68 -45.00 -1.16
CA TYR A 35 -13.23 -43.72 -1.65
C TYR A 35 -13.05 -42.50 -0.74
N GLY A 36 -12.26 -42.58 0.33
CA GLY A 36 -12.06 -41.45 1.23
C GLY A 36 -13.31 -41.11 2.07
N GLU A 37 -14.18 -42.10 2.31
CA GLU A 37 -15.35 -41.97 3.20
C GLU A 37 -14.97 -41.84 4.68
N GLY A 38 -13.69 -41.98 5.01
CA GLY A 38 -13.19 -41.75 6.35
C GLY A 38 -13.42 -40.29 6.75
N PHE A 39 -13.52 -40.05 8.05
CA PHE A 39 -13.68 -38.69 8.59
C PHE A 39 -12.57 -37.74 8.08
N LEU A 40 -11.35 -38.25 7.92
CA LEU A 40 -10.20 -37.52 7.40
C LEU A 40 -10.41 -37.06 5.95
N GLY A 41 -10.93 -37.93 5.08
CA GLY A 41 -11.20 -37.63 3.68
C GLY A 41 -12.45 -36.79 3.48
N LEU A 42 -13.56 -37.12 4.16
CA LEU A 42 -14.88 -36.52 3.90
C LEU A 42 -15.13 -35.22 4.66
N THR A 43 -14.54 -35.05 5.86
CA THR A 43 -14.79 -33.86 6.70
C THR A 43 -13.54 -33.01 6.88
N LEU A 44 -12.44 -33.61 7.33
CA LEU A 44 -11.24 -32.85 7.67
C LEU A 44 -10.59 -32.28 6.40
N GLY A 45 -10.46 -33.09 5.35
CA GLY A 45 -9.95 -32.67 4.04
C GLY A 45 -10.66 -31.44 3.49
N PRO A 46 -11.98 -31.44 3.28
CA PRO A 46 -12.71 -30.30 2.73
C PRO A 46 -12.63 -29.06 3.63
N ILE A 47 -12.62 -29.22 4.95
CA ILE A 47 -12.46 -28.09 5.88
C ILE A 47 -11.08 -27.45 5.72
N LEU A 48 -10.01 -28.25 5.64
CA LEU A 48 -8.66 -27.72 5.41
C LEU A 48 -8.56 -27.02 4.05
N LEU A 49 -9.13 -27.60 3.00
CA LEU A 49 -9.15 -26.98 1.68
C LEU A 49 -9.90 -25.64 1.71
N PHE A 50 -11.05 -25.58 2.39
CA PHE A 50 -11.83 -24.36 2.53
C PHE A 50 -11.06 -23.26 3.29
N ILE A 51 -10.41 -23.62 4.41
CA ILE A 51 -9.57 -22.69 5.18
C ILE A 51 -8.37 -22.22 4.34
N GLY A 52 -7.68 -23.14 3.67
CA GLY A 52 -6.56 -22.81 2.79
C GLY A 52 -6.96 -21.84 1.69
N PHE A 53 -8.12 -22.06 1.06
CA PHE A 53 -8.66 -21.17 0.05
C PHE A 53 -9.04 -19.79 0.60
N LEU A 54 -9.60 -19.73 1.80
CA LEU A 54 -9.87 -18.46 2.50
C LEU A 54 -8.59 -17.68 2.80
N LEU A 55 -7.52 -18.37 3.20
CA LEU A 55 -6.21 -17.75 3.43
C LEU A 55 -5.64 -17.15 2.14
N GLU A 56 -5.78 -17.83 1.01
CA GLU A 56 -5.38 -17.29 -0.30
C GLU A 56 -6.22 -16.07 -0.69
N PHE A 57 -7.54 -16.15 -0.49
CA PHE A 57 -8.43 -15.01 -0.71
C PHE A 57 -8.02 -13.82 0.16
N ALA A 58 -7.76 -14.04 1.45
CA ALA A 58 -7.27 -13.00 2.34
C ALA A 58 -5.89 -12.47 1.91
N ALA A 59 -4.99 -13.34 1.45
CA ALA A 59 -3.66 -12.95 0.97
C ALA A 59 -3.70 -12.09 -0.30
N ILE A 60 -4.77 -12.17 -1.09
CA ILE A 60 -4.95 -11.35 -2.29
C ILE A 60 -5.70 -10.06 -1.96
N LEU A 61 -6.75 -10.14 -1.13
CA LEU A 61 -7.63 -9.02 -0.84
C LEU A 61 -7.11 -8.08 0.24
N VAL A 62 -6.24 -8.54 1.15
CA VAL A 62 -5.68 -7.70 2.20
C VAL A 62 -4.73 -6.67 1.58
N PRO A 63 -5.03 -5.36 1.71
CA PRO A 63 -4.14 -4.32 1.23
C PRO A 63 -2.80 -4.45 1.95
N SER A 64 -1.75 -4.72 1.18
CA SER A 64 -0.39 -4.53 1.66
C SER A 64 -0.13 -3.03 1.60
N ASP A 65 -0.04 -2.37 2.75
CA ASP A 65 0.36 -0.96 2.88
C ASP A 65 1.82 -0.81 2.45
N ALA A 66 2.06 -0.98 1.15
CA ALA A 66 3.30 -0.68 0.47
C ALA A 66 2.99 0.58 -0.35
N PRO A 67 3.81 1.64 -0.26
CA PRO A 67 3.64 2.79 -1.12
C PRO A 67 3.66 2.26 -2.55
N VAL A 68 2.54 2.42 -3.26
CA VAL A 68 2.53 2.25 -4.71
C VAL A 68 3.49 3.31 -5.22
N ILE A 69 4.74 2.93 -5.48
CA ILE A 69 5.69 3.79 -6.18
C ILE A 69 5.18 3.84 -7.60
N ASP A 70 4.31 4.82 -7.82
CA ASP A 70 3.73 5.17 -9.09
C ASP A 70 4.85 5.81 -9.94
N PRO A 71 5.46 5.10 -10.91
CA PRO A 71 6.56 5.65 -11.69
C PRO A 71 6.09 6.75 -12.65
N THR A 72 4.77 6.92 -12.76
CA THR A 72 4.07 7.94 -13.55
C THR A 72 3.49 9.05 -12.70
N ALA A 73 3.62 9.00 -11.37
CA ALA A 73 3.48 10.21 -10.57
C ALA A 73 4.62 11.13 -11.01
N HIS A 74 4.32 12.02 -11.97
CA HIS A 74 5.16 13.15 -12.29
C HIS A 74 5.55 13.75 -10.95
N VAL A 75 6.84 13.67 -10.63
CA VAL A 75 7.43 14.44 -9.56
C VAL A 75 7.00 15.87 -9.86
N ALA A 76 6.00 16.38 -9.15
CA ALA A 76 5.78 17.81 -9.09
C ALA A 76 7.16 18.34 -8.69
N PRO A 77 7.80 19.17 -9.54
CA PRO A 77 9.17 19.57 -9.32
C PRO A 77 9.28 20.08 -7.88
N PRO A 78 10.34 19.71 -7.14
CA PRO A 78 10.55 20.22 -5.80
C PRO A 78 10.54 21.74 -5.90
N ALA A 79 9.48 22.38 -5.42
CA ALA A 79 9.37 23.82 -5.35
C ALA A 79 10.22 24.30 -4.18
N THR A 80 11.54 24.07 -4.23
CA THR A 80 12.49 24.77 -3.36
C THR A 80 13.89 24.75 -3.97
N ALA A 81 14.54 25.91 -3.88
CA ALA A 81 15.94 26.19 -4.19
C ALA A 81 16.29 26.60 -5.64
N ALA A 82 15.59 27.60 -6.17
CA ALA A 82 16.26 28.58 -7.04
C ALA A 82 16.93 29.64 -6.16
N ALA A 83 18.08 29.29 -5.59
CA ALA A 83 19.04 30.28 -5.10
C ALA A 83 19.76 30.86 -6.32
N ALA A 84 19.37 32.08 -6.73
CA ALA A 84 20.10 32.87 -7.72
C ALA A 84 20.16 34.34 -7.26
N MET A 85 21.27 34.65 -6.57
CA MET A 85 22.06 35.90 -6.53
C MET A 85 21.37 37.26 -6.28
N PRO A 86 21.96 38.16 -5.45
CA PRO A 86 21.49 39.53 -5.33
C PRO A 86 21.95 40.32 -6.55
N VAL A 87 21.04 40.59 -7.48
CA VAL A 87 21.28 41.63 -8.49
C VAL A 87 21.02 42.96 -7.80
N ALA A 88 22.08 43.72 -7.56
CA ALA A 88 22.01 45.10 -7.10
C ALA A 88 21.18 45.92 -8.10
N ALA A 89 19.98 46.33 -7.69
CA ALA A 89 19.14 47.24 -8.46
C ALA A 89 19.77 48.64 -8.47
N PRO A 90 19.92 49.30 -9.63
CA PRO A 90 20.35 50.69 -9.68
C PRO A 90 19.28 51.57 -9.00
N ALA A 91 19.73 52.50 -8.16
CA ALA A 91 18.88 53.39 -7.39
C ALA A 91 17.94 54.20 -8.30
N ALA A 92 16.64 53.91 -8.22
CA ALA A 92 15.58 54.77 -8.73
C ALA A 92 15.06 55.69 -7.60
N PRO A 93 14.70 56.95 -7.91
CA PRO A 93 14.41 57.98 -6.91
C PRO A 93 13.16 57.66 -6.07
N ARG A 94 13.25 57.95 -4.77
CA ARG A 94 12.17 57.73 -3.78
C ARG A 94 10.86 58.39 -4.22
N PRO A 95 9.72 57.67 -4.25
CA PRO A 95 8.41 58.30 -4.20
C PRO A 95 8.19 58.90 -2.80
N THR A 96 7.71 60.13 -2.76
CA THR A 96 7.34 60.85 -1.53
C THR A 96 6.19 60.13 -0.80
N PRO A 97 6.17 60.13 0.54
CA PRO A 97 5.07 59.51 1.28
C PRO A 97 3.76 60.28 1.08
N PRO A 98 2.65 59.63 0.68
CA PRO A 98 1.33 60.25 0.72
C PRO A 98 0.87 60.47 2.17
N PRO A 99 0.11 61.55 2.45
CA PRO A 99 -0.22 62.00 3.80
C PRO A 99 -1.04 60.95 4.58
N ALA A 100 -0.67 60.74 5.85
CA ALA A 100 -1.35 59.84 6.77
C ALA A 100 -2.81 60.24 7.00
N LYS A 101 -3.74 59.30 6.84
CA LYS A 101 -5.16 59.49 7.18
C LYS A 101 -5.31 59.45 8.72
N PRO A 102 -6.01 60.41 9.34
CA PRO A 102 -6.16 60.45 10.80
C PRO A 102 -7.12 59.35 11.29
N THR A 103 -6.58 58.42 12.08
CA THR A 103 -7.36 57.41 12.81
C THR A 103 -7.99 58.06 14.05
N TYR A 104 -9.27 58.42 13.98
CA TYR A 104 -10.03 58.84 15.16
C TYR A 104 -10.52 57.60 15.94
N LYS A 105 -10.00 57.42 17.16
CA LYS A 105 -10.63 56.58 18.19
C LYS A 105 -11.79 57.37 18.79
N ARG A 106 -13.01 56.86 18.64
CA ARG A 106 -14.20 57.38 19.34
C ARG A 106 -14.27 56.70 20.73
N PRO A 107 -14.32 57.46 21.85
CA PRO A 107 -14.54 56.90 23.18
C PRO A 107 -15.96 56.36 23.36
#